data_AF-A0A3N5VRY9-F1
#
_entry.id   AF-A0A3N5VRY9-F1
#
_cell.length_a   1.000
_cell.length_b   1.000
_cell.length_c   1.000
_cell.angle_alpha   90.00
_cell.angle_beta   90.00
_cell.angle_gamma   90.00
#
_symmetry.space_group_name_H-M   'P 1'
#
loop_
_entity.id
_entity.type
_entity.pdbx_description
1 polymer ?
#
loop_
_entity_poly.entity_id
_entity_poly.type
_entity_poly.pdbx_seq_one_letter_code
_entity_poly.pdbx_strand_id
1 'polypeptide(L)'
;MMDGKLPNQISLSFNRGTLLLTGVDRGQLPAEPGSSIWTWDPRVGAWRCDAIHYAAVRTILSRCFASRFHDGVLQPERVHWPKVEWPTLRLEQQEALAAWMRGGQRGQVIMPTGTGKTEV
;
A
#
# COMPACT_ATOMS: atom_id res chain seq x y z
N MET A 1 -21.99 -6.19 34.47
CA MET A 1 -21.53 -5.22 33.46
C MET A 1 -20.36 -5.86 32.75
N MET A 2 -20.54 -6.23 31.48
CA MET A 2 -19.50 -6.91 30.71
C MET A 2 -18.61 -5.84 30.10
N ASP A 3 -17.35 -5.77 30.55
CA ASP A 3 -16.31 -4.95 29.92
C ASP A 3 -16.07 -5.49 28.50
N GLY A 4 -16.76 -4.89 27.54
CA GLY A 4 -16.60 -5.14 26.11
C GLY A 4 -15.27 -4.59 25.61
N LYS A 5 -14.16 -5.18 26.06
CA LYS A 5 -12.86 -4.99 25.40
C LYS A 5 -12.98 -5.61 24.01
N LEU A 6 -13.04 -4.77 22.99
CA LEU A 6 -12.90 -5.20 21.59
C LEU A 6 -11.69 -6.14 21.52
N PRO A 7 -11.79 -7.30 20.83
CA PRO A 7 -10.66 -8.21 20.67
C PRO A 7 -9.46 -7.42 20.15
N ASN A 8 -8.30 -7.58 20.79
CA ASN A 8 -7.06 -6.84 20.57
C ASN A 8 -6.87 -6.42 19.09
N GLN A 9 -7.28 -5.19 18.77
CA GLN A 9 -7.38 -4.66 17.41
C GLN A 9 -5.99 -4.33 16.87
N ILE A 10 -5.70 -4.79 15.67
CA ILE A 10 -4.41 -4.59 15.02
C ILE A 10 -4.55 -3.42 14.05
N SER A 11 -3.78 -2.36 14.27
CA SER A 11 -3.96 -1.10 13.54
C SER A 11 -2.72 -0.72 12.75
N LEU A 12 -2.92 -0.35 11.48
CA LEU A 12 -1.91 0.24 10.61
C LEU A 12 -2.13 1.75 10.52
N SER A 13 -1.08 2.54 10.67
CA SER A 13 -1.16 4.01 10.55
C SER A 13 0.05 4.58 9.84
N PHE A 14 -0.10 5.77 9.24
CA PHE A 14 1.02 6.50 8.64
C PHE A 14 1.71 7.38 9.68
N ASN A 15 3.04 7.41 9.65
CA ASN A 15 3.86 8.24 10.51
C ASN A 15 5.14 8.69 9.78
N ARG A 16 5.18 9.96 9.36
CA ARG A 16 6.40 10.63 8.86
C ARG A 16 7.18 9.83 7.79
N GLY A 17 6.48 9.31 6.78
CA GLY A 17 7.09 8.52 5.69
C GLY A 17 7.17 7.01 5.95
N THR A 18 6.73 6.56 7.12
CA THR A 18 6.71 5.15 7.52
C THR A 18 5.30 4.70 7.89
N LEU A 19 5.09 3.41 8.01
CA LEU A 19 3.91 2.79 8.57
C LEU A 19 4.21 2.31 9.99
N LEU A 20 3.25 2.47 10.88
CA LEU A 20 3.25 1.91 12.23
C LEU A 20 2.17 0.84 12.34
N LEU A 21 2.55 -0.33 12.83
CA LEU A 21 1.66 -1.44 13.14
C LEU A 21 1.62 -1.66 14.66
N THR A 22 0.46 -1.42 15.26
CA THR A 22 0.20 -1.58 16.69
C THR A 22 -0.75 -2.76 16.95
N GLY A 23 -0.77 -3.27 18.19
CA GLY A 23 -1.60 -4.43 18.57
C GLY A 23 -0.97 -5.79 18.21
N VAL A 24 0.27 -5.79 17.73
CA VAL A 24 1.07 -7.00 17.43
C VAL A 24 2.31 -6.98 18.32
N ASP A 25 2.48 -8.01 19.15
CA ASP A 25 3.63 -8.11 20.04
C ASP A 25 4.92 -8.36 19.25
N ARG A 26 6.06 -7.98 19.85
CA ARG A 26 7.40 -8.16 19.26
C ARG A 26 7.73 -9.61 18.89
N GLY A 27 7.09 -10.59 19.52
CA GLY A 27 7.29 -12.02 19.22
C GLY A 27 6.33 -12.60 18.18
N GLN A 28 5.36 -11.81 17.70
CA GLN A 28 4.19 -12.31 16.95
C GLN A 28 4.09 -11.76 15.53
N LEU A 29 5.14 -11.11 15.02
CA LEU A 29 5.12 -10.65 13.63
C LEU A 29 4.99 -11.87 12.70
N PRO A 30 4.06 -11.86 11.72
CA PRO A 30 3.91 -12.97 10.79
C PRO A 30 5.24 -13.26 10.07
N ALA A 31 5.70 -14.52 10.10
CA ALA A 31 6.93 -14.98 9.47
C ALA A 31 6.84 -15.08 7.92
N GLU A 32 5.88 -14.38 7.32
CA GLU A 32 5.61 -14.38 5.88
C GLU A 32 6.68 -13.58 5.10
N PRO A 33 6.82 -13.79 3.79
CA PRO A 33 7.67 -12.96 2.93
C PRO A 33 7.31 -11.48 3.06
N GLY A 34 8.23 -10.68 3.61
CA GLY A 34 7.98 -9.29 4.03
C GLY A 34 8.12 -9.05 5.54
N SER A 35 8.33 -10.08 6.35
CA SER A 35 8.76 -9.90 7.76
C SER A 35 10.08 -9.10 7.88
N SER A 36 10.93 -9.12 6.85
CA SER A 36 12.20 -8.39 6.81
C SER A 36 12.07 -6.87 6.67
N ILE A 37 10.94 -6.35 6.19
CA ILE A 37 10.76 -4.88 6.07
C ILE A 37 10.33 -4.25 7.39
N TRP A 38 9.88 -5.05 8.36
CA TRP A 38 9.44 -4.57 9.66
C TRP A 38 10.59 -4.52 10.64
N THR A 39 10.71 -3.39 11.31
CA THR A 39 11.63 -3.18 12.44
C THR A 39 10.84 -2.77 13.67
N TRP A 40 11.12 -3.39 14.80
CA TRP A 40 10.51 -2.97 16.06
C TRP A 40 11.06 -1.61 16.49
N ASP A 41 10.18 -0.64 16.71
CA ASP A 41 10.52 0.69 17.23
C ASP A 41 10.19 0.75 18.73
N PRO A 42 11.19 0.57 19.63
CA PRO A 42 10.96 0.56 21.07
C PRO A 42 10.55 1.92 21.63
N ARG A 43 10.74 3.02 20.87
CA ARG A 43 10.40 4.37 21.34
C ARG A 43 8.89 4.60 21.38
N VAL A 44 8.15 3.87 20.53
CA VAL A 44 6.68 3.95 20.42
C VAL A 44 6.00 2.61 20.68
N GLY A 45 6.78 1.54 20.91
CA GLY A 45 6.24 0.20 21.19
C GLY A 45 5.44 -0.37 20.02
N ALA A 46 5.93 -0.21 18.79
CA ALA A 46 5.22 -0.65 17.58
C ALA A 46 6.19 -1.18 16.52
N TRP A 47 5.67 -1.93 15.57
CA TRP A 47 6.42 -2.30 14.37
C TRP A 47 6.39 -1.16 13.35
N ARG A 48 7.51 -0.93 12.68
CA ARG A 48 7.68 0.15 11.68
C ARG A 48 8.29 -0.36 10.38
N CYS A 49 7.82 0.14 9.24
CA CYS A 49 8.44 -0.07 7.93
C CYS A 49 8.21 1.15 7.01
N ASP A 50 8.90 1.24 5.87
CA ASP A 50 8.71 2.36 4.94
C ASP A 50 7.32 2.35 4.27
N ALA A 51 6.72 3.54 4.10
CA ALA A 51 5.37 3.67 3.57
C ALA A 51 5.21 3.21 2.12
N ILE A 52 6.30 3.13 1.36
CA ILE A 52 6.29 2.59 -0.01
C ILE A 52 5.83 1.13 -0.09
N HIS A 53 5.87 0.40 1.04
CA HIS A 53 5.42 -0.98 1.15
C HIS A 53 3.91 -1.12 1.46
N TYR A 54 3.17 -0.02 1.63
CA TYR A 54 1.78 0.00 2.08
C TYR A 54 0.86 -0.97 1.33
N ALA A 55 0.88 -0.98 -0.01
CA ALA A 55 0.00 -1.84 -0.80
C ALA A 55 0.21 -3.34 -0.50
N ALA A 56 1.47 -3.77 -0.37
CA ALA A 56 1.82 -5.15 -0.04
C ALA A 56 1.46 -5.47 1.42
N VAL A 57 1.86 -4.59 2.34
CA VAL A 57 1.59 -4.71 3.78
C VAL A 57 0.08 -4.83 4.05
N ARG A 58 -0.73 -3.94 3.50
CA ARG A 58 -2.19 -3.95 3.69
C ARG A 58 -2.81 -5.26 3.23
N THR A 59 -2.33 -5.81 2.11
CA THR A 59 -2.81 -7.09 1.57
C THR A 59 -2.44 -8.26 2.47
N ILE A 60 -1.23 -8.27 3.02
CA ILE A 60 -0.77 -9.33 3.94
C ILE A 60 -1.53 -9.23 5.27
N LEU A 61 -1.58 -8.04 5.88
CA LEU A 61 -2.22 -7.84 7.17
C LEU A 61 -3.72 -8.12 7.15
N SER A 62 -4.42 -7.76 6.07
CA SER A 62 -5.85 -8.08 5.91
C SER A 62 -6.10 -9.59 5.83
N ARG A 63 -5.18 -10.36 5.24
CA ARG A 63 -5.24 -11.83 5.20
C ARG A 63 -4.90 -12.45 6.55
N CYS A 64 -3.81 -12.01 7.19
CA CYS A 64 -3.31 -12.59 8.43
C CYS A 64 -4.25 -12.32 9.62
N PHE A 65 -4.85 -11.13 9.68
CA PHE A 65 -5.61 -10.68 10.85
C PHE A 65 -7.11 -10.50 10.61
N ALA A 66 -7.56 -10.60 9.35
CA ALA A 66 -8.97 -10.59 8.98
C ALA A 66 -9.75 -9.45 9.66
N SER A 67 -10.84 -9.75 10.37
CA SER A 67 -11.70 -8.77 11.04
C SER A 67 -11.03 -8.00 12.18
N ARG A 68 -9.85 -8.43 12.64
CA ARG A 68 -9.06 -7.70 13.65
C ARG A 68 -8.19 -6.60 13.04
N PHE A 69 -8.02 -6.59 11.73
CA PHE A 69 -7.20 -5.60 11.04
C PHE A 69 -7.98 -4.31 10.81
N HIS A 70 -7.40 -3.19 11.25
CA HIS A 70 -7.87 -1.86 10.98
C HIS A 70 -6.82 -1.07 10.21
N ASP A 71 -7.18 -0.64 9.01
CA ASP A 71 -6.37 0.24 8.18
C ASP A 71 -6.72 1.70 8.47
N GLY A 72 -5.93 2.34 9.33
CA GLY A 72 -6.04 3.76 9.69
C GLY A 72 -5.15 4.67 8.84
N VAL A 73 -4.56 4.16 7.75
CA VAL A 73 -3.84 5.00 6.79
C VAL A 73 -4.85 5.86 6.02
N LEU A 74 -4.51 7.14 5.82
CA LEU A 74 -5.37 8.08 5.10
C LEU A 74 -5.71 7.51 3.71
N GLN A 75 -7.00 7.31 3.46
CA GLN A 75 -7.46 6.89 2.14
C GLN A 75 -7.43 8.11 1.20
N PRO A 76 -6.91 7.97 -0.03
CA PRO A 76 -6.97 9.02 -1.02
C PRO A 76 -8.41 9.44 -1.27
N GLU A 77 -8.65 10.74 -1.44
CA GLU A 77 -9.95 11.23 -1.86
C GLU A 77 -10.31 10.69 -3.25
N ARG A 78 -11.60 10.43 -3.46
CA ARG A 78 -12.09 10.08 -4.78
C ARG A 78 -12.02 11.30 -5.68
N VAL A 79 -11.11 11.29 -6.64
CA VAL A 79 -10.99 12.35 -7.63
C VAL A 79 -12.07 12.20 -8.69
N HIS A 80 -12.82 13.28 -8.93
CA HIS A 80 -13.79 13.38 -10.02
C HIS A 80 -13.24 14.34 -11.07
N TRP A 81 -12.98 13.82 -12.26
CA TRP A 81 -12.52 14.62 -13.38
C TRP A 81 -13.72 15.30 -14.06
N PRO A 82 -13.77 16.64 -14.12
CA PRO A 82 -14.90 17.35 -14.72
C PRO A 82 -15.00 17.13 -16.23
N LYS A 83 -13.87 16.77 -16.86
CA LYS A 83 -13.75 16.51 -18.29
C LYS A 83 -12.69 15.44 -18.51
N VAL A 84 -13.03 14.45 -19.33
CA VAL A 84 -12.19 13.29 -19.63
C VAL A 84 -12.05 13.18 -21.15
N GLU A 85 -11.17 14.00 -21.71
CA GLU A 85 -10.82 13.96 -23.15
C GLU A 85 -9.39 13.46 -23.29
N TRP A 86 -9.24 12.14 -23.40
CA TRP A 86 -7.93 11.52 -23.63
C TRP A 86 -7.63 11.41 -25.13
N PRO A 87 -6.39 11.66 -25.56
CA PRO A 87 -5.98 11.37 -26.92
C PRO A 87 -6.04 9.86 -27.19
N THR A 88 -6.36 9.48 -28.42
CA THR A 88 -6.26 8.09 -28.85
C THR A 88 -4.80 7.65 -28.83
N LEU A 89 -4.49 6.63 -28.02
CA LEU A 89 -3.15 6.09 -27.91
C LEU A 89 -2.72 5.39 -29.20
N ARG A 90 -1.46 5.61 -29.60
CA ARG A 90 -0.77 4.85 -30.64
C ARG A 90 -0.52 3.42 -30.19
N LEU A 91 -0.18 2.53 -31.13
CA LEU A 91 0.02 1.12 -30.84
C LEU A 91 1.08 0.89 -29.73
N GLU A 92 2.23 1.53 -29.84
CA GLU A 92 3.33 1.42 -28.88
C GLU A 92 2.96 1.94 -27.48
N GLN A 93 2.07 2.95 -27.40
CA GLN A 93 1.56 3.50 -26.15
C GLN A 93 0.57 2.55 -25.48
N GLN A 94 -0.33 1.94 -26.27
CA GLN A 94 -1.26 0.91 -25.78
C GLN A 94 -0.50 -0.31 -25.26
N GLU A 95 0.55 -0.75 -25.95
CA GLU A 95 1.41 -1.85 -25.53
C GLU A 95 2.14 -1.53 -24.22
N ALA A 96 2.67 -0.31 -24.08
CA ALA A 96 3.33 0.15 -22.86
C ALA A 96 2.37 0.19 -21.66
N LEU A 97 1.19 0.77 -21.83
CA LEU A 97 0.15 0.80 -20.80
C LEU A 97 -0.28 -0.62 -20.40
N ALA A 98 -0.51 -1.49 -21.38
CA ALA A 98 -0.90 -2.87 -21.13
C ALA A 98 0.21 -3.65 -20.40
N ALA A 99 1.48 -3.43 -20.74
CA ALA A 99 2.61 -4.04 -20.05
C ALA A 99 2.71 -3.57 -18.59
N TRP A 100 2.54 -2.28 -18.32
CA TRP A 100 2.56 -1.72 -16.96
C TRP A 100 1.38 -2.25 -16.11
N MET A 101 0.18 -2.32 -16.70
CA MET A 101 -1.00 -2.90 -16.05
C MET A 101 -0.79 -4.37 -15.70
N ARG A 102 -0.26 -5.19 -16.64
CA ARG A 102 0.09 -6.59 -16.37
C ARG A 102 1.20 -6.73 -15.34
N GLY A 103 2.11 -5.76 -15.24
CA GLY A 103 3.16 -5.67 -14.23
C GLY A 103 2.66 -5.30 -12.82
N GLY A 104 1.35 -5.29 -12.58
CA GLY A 104 0.77 -4.98 -11.27
C GLY A 104 0.81 -3.49 -10.95
N GLN A 105 0.79 -2.62 -11.97
CA GLN A 105 0.74 -1.16 -11.81
C GLN A 105 1.92 -0.61 -11.01
N ARG A 106 3.07 -1.30 -11.07
CA ARG A 106 4.31 -0.92 -10.39
C ARG A 106 5.50 -1.30 -11.26
N GLY A 107 6.13 -0.30 -11.87
CA GLY A 107 7.25 -0.49 -12.79
C GLY A 107 7.62 0.80 -13.52
N GLN A 108 8.51 0.67 -14.50
CA GLN A 108 8.99 1.79 -15.31
C GLN A 108 8.59 1.56 -16.77
N VAL A 109 8.16 2.62 -17.44
CA VAL A 109 7.96 2.66 -18.89
C VAL A 109 9.09 3.50 -19.49
N ILE A 110 9.91 2.89 -20.36
CA ILE A 110 11.05 3.54 -20.98
C ILE A 110 10.71 3.82 -22.43
N MET A 111 10.68 5.10 -22.82
CA MET A 111 10.45 5.51 -24.21
C MET A 111 11.32 6.74 -24.56
N PRO A 112 11.72 6.91 -25.83
CA PRO A 112 12.48 8.08 -26.28
C PRO A 112 11.77 9.42 -26.01
N THR A 113 12.51 10.52 -26.06
CA THR A 113 11.92 11.87 -26.00
C THR A 113 11.03 12.12 -27.23
N GLY A 114 9.89 12.79 -27.04
CA GLY A 114 8.97 13.12 -28.14
C GLY A 114 8.01 12.00 -28.59
N THR A 115 8.05 10.82 -27.96
CA THR A 115 7.17 9.67 -28.31
C THR A 115 5.88 9.61 -27.49
N GLY A 116 5.52 10.69 -26.80
CA GLY A 116 4.31 10.76 -26.00
C GLY A 116 4.27 9.83 -24.78
N LYS A 117 5.26 9.94 -23.89
CA LYS A 117 5.23 9.26 -22.57
C LYS A 117 4.16 9.82 -21.64
N THR A 118 3.74 11.06 -21.86
CA THR A 118 2.77 11.75 -21.01
C THR A 118 1.35 11.22 -21.23
N GLU A 119 1.10 10.67 -22.42
CA GLU A 119 -0.17 10.07 -22.82
C GLU A 119 -0.32 8.61 -22.34
N VAL A 120 0.78 7.93 -21.98
CA VAL A 120 0.80 6.57 -21.41
C VAL A 120 0.55 6.62 -19.91
#